data_AF-A0AB33CIZ1-F1
#
_entry.id   AF-A0AB33CIZ1-F1
#
_cell.length_a   1.000
_cell.length_b   1.000
_cell.length_c   1.000
_cell.angle_alpha   90.00
_cell.angle_beta   90.00
_cell.angle_gamma   90.00
#
_symmetry.space_group_name_H-M   'P 1'
#
loop_
_entity.id
_entity.type
_entity.pdbx_description
1 polymer ?
#
loop_
_entity_poly.entity_id
_entity_poly.type
_entity_poly.pdbx_seq_one_letter_code
_entity_poly.pdbx_strand_id
1 'polypeptide(L)'
;MDLSKEDIKQIANEVYRLQVKNDSSNGSIYCDEWVKLRKEISEWILTNLNRTKYSYSSVEMQIYGAIKFVTGCKGLRDMTNEQAKGARWIFEQMKTGFEKNRS
;
A
#
# COMPACT_ATOMS: atom_id res chain seq x y z
N MET A 1 -1.24 26.55 -29.06
CA MET A 1 -0.02 25.72 -29.10
C MET A 1 -0.31 24.56 -28.17
N ASP A 2 -0.74 23.43 -28.74
CA ASP A 2 -1.11 22.26 -27.94
C ASP A 2 0.16 21.52 -27.53
N LEU A 3 0.27 21.20 -26.25
CA LEU A 3 1.35 20.39 -25.72
C LEU A 3 1.19 18.96 -26.24
N SER A 4 2.24 18.40 -26.81
CA SER A 4 2.24 17.00 -27.23
C SER A 4 2.22 16.07 -26.01
N LYS A 5 1.88 14.78 -26.21
CA LYS A 5 1.91 13.78 -25.13
C LYS A 5 3.31 13.62 -24.55
N GLU A 6 4.32 13.80 -25.39
CA GLU A 6 5.74 13.78 -25.05
C GLU A 6 6.12 14.96 -24.16
N ASP A 7 5.59 16.16 -24.46
CA ASP A 7 5.78 17.36 -23.62
C ASP A 7 5.11 17.18 -22.25
N ILE A 8 3.89 16.64 -22.22
CA ILE A 8 3.18 16.34 -20.97
C ILE A 8 3.96 15.34 -20.11
N LYS A 9 4.54 14.30 -20.73
CA LYS A 9 5.38 13.32 -20.03
C LYS A 9 6.67 13.95 -19.50
N GLN A 10 7.32 14.83 -20.26
CA GLN A 10 8.52 15.53 -19.80
C GLN A 10 8.21 16.45 -18.62
N ILE A 11 7.12 17.21 -18.69
CA ILE A 11 6.67 18.08 -17.60
C ILE A 11 6.35 17.26 -16.35
N ALA A 12 5.62 16.14 -16.49
CA ALA A 12 5.31 15.27 -15.36
C ALA A 12 6.56 14.67 -14.69
N ASN A 13 7.54 14.25 -15.50
CA ASN A 13 8.81 13.71 -15.00
C ASN A 13 9.66 14.79 -14.32
N GLU A 14 9.65 16.02 -14.83
CA GLU A 14 10.43 17.11 -14.24
C GLU A 14 9.78 17.62 -12.94
N VAL A 15 8.44 17.70 -12.89
CA VAL A 15 7.70 17.95 -11.64
C VAL A 15 7.98 16.88 -10.60
N TYR A 16 8.01 15.60 -11.01
CA TYR A 16 8.38 14.48 -10.14
C TYR A 16 9.81 14.62 -9.60
N ARG A 17 10.78 14.95 -10.46
CA ARG A 17 12.18 15.16 -10.03
C ARG A 17 12.34 16.35 -9.09
N LEU A 18 11.65 17.44 -9.34
CA LEU A 18 11.69 18.64 -8.51
C LEU A 18 11.02 18.39 -7.14
N GLN A 19 9.93 17.62 -7.10
CA GLN A 19 9.38 17.11 -5.86
C GLN A 19 10.42 16.27 -5.12
N VAL A 20 10.98 15.23 -5.73
CA VAL A 20 12.02 14.37 -5.11
C VAL A 20 13.20 15.18 -4.55
N LYS A 21 13.64 16.23 -5.26
CA LYS A 21 14.78 17.07 -4.85
C LYS A 21 14.47 18.00 -3.68
N ASN A 22 13.25 18.54 -3.59
CA ASN A 22 12.83 19.45 -2.51
C ASN A 22 12.52 18.69 -1.20
N ASP A 23 12.23 17.42 -1.36
CA ASP A 23 11.70 16.51 -0.36
C ASP A 23 12.87 15.69 0.28
N SER A 24 14.07 15.81 -0.31
CA SER A 24 15.36 15.33 0.23
C SER A 24 15.84 16.11 1.48
N SER A 25 15.19 17.23 1.82
CA SER A 25 15.50 18.05 3.00
C SER A 25 14.71 17.65 4.26
N ASN A 26 13.68 16.81 4.15
CA ASN A 26 12.90 16.30 5.29
C ASN A 26 12.44 14.87 4.97
N GLY A 27 13.19 13.88 5.47
CA GLY A 27 13.04 12.48 5.07
C GLY A 27 11.62 11.92 5.17
N SER A 28 11.06 11.55 4.02
CA SER A 28 10.20 10.38 3.79
C SER A 28 9.65 10.45 2.38
N ILE A 29 10.08 9.59 1.45
CA ILE A 29 9.43 9.55 0.14
C ILE A 29 9.41 8.12 -0.40
N TYR A 30 8.21 7.55 -0.43
CA TYR A 30 7.82 6.31 -1.11
C TYR A 30 8.54 5.02 -0.69
N CYS A 31 7.89 4.25 0.19
CA CYS A 31 8.16 2.83 0.32
C CYS A 31 7.46 2.07 -0.83
N ASP A 32 8.20 1.77 -1.91
CA ASP A 32 7.68 1.04 -3.06
C ASP A 32 7.08 -0.31 -2.69
N GLU A 33 7.69 -1.00 -1.72
CA GLU A 33 7.21 -2.29 -1.22
C GLU A 33 5.85 -2.17 -0.52
N TRP A 34 5.61 -1.04 0.15
CA TRP A 34 4.30 -0.76 0.73
C TRP A 34 3.25 -0.46 -0.34
N VAL A 35 3.62 0.28 -1.39
CA VAL A 35 2.72 0.55 -2.52
C VAL A 35 2.31 -0.74 -3.21
N LYS A 36 3.26 -1.64 -3.47
CA LYS A 36 2.98 -2.97 -4.04
C LYS A 36 2.09 -3.80 -3.10
N LEU A 37 2.42 -3.85 -1.82
CA LEU A 37 1.64 -4.59 -0.83
C LEU A 37 0.18 -4.10 -0.75
N ARG A 38 -0.08 -2.79 -0.81
CA ARG A 38 -1.47 -2.28 -0.84
C ARG A 38 -2.26 -2.78 -2.03
N LYS A 39 -1.64 -2.85 -3.22
CA LYS A 39 -2.30 -3.41 -4.42
C LYS A 39 -2.62 -4.89 -4.22
N GLU A 40 -1.66 -5.66 -3.72
CA GLU A 40 -1.85 -7.09 -3.42
C GLU A 40 -2.94 -7.33 -2.39
N ILE A 41 -3.01 -6.51 -1.33
CA ILE A 41 -4.10 -6.58 -0.33
C ILE A 41 -5.45 -6.36 -1.02
N SER A 42 -5.58 -5.29 -1.81
CA SER A 42 -6.84 -4.98 -2.50
C SER A 42 -7.28 -6.08 -3.45
N GLU A 43 -6.36 -6.62 -4.26
CA GLU A 43 -6.63 -7.73 -5.19
C GLU A 43 -7.03 -9.01 -4.46
N TRP A 44 -6.35 -9.32 -3.36
CA TRP A 44 -6.66 -10.49 -2.54
C TRP A 44 -8.06 -10.39 -1.91
N ILE A 45 -8.43 -9.22 -1.38
CA ILE A 45 -9.78 -9.02 -0.82
C ILE A 45 -10.82 -9.24 -1.92
N LEU A 46 -10.66 -8.58 -3.08
CA LEU A 46 -11.61 -8.72 -4.21
C LEU A 46 -11.81 -10.19 -4.60
N THR A 47 -10.72 -10.95 -4.66
CA THR A 47 -10.74 -12.37 -5.05
C THR A 47 -11.40 -13.27 -3.99
N ASN A 48 -11.46 -12.83 -2.73
CA ASN A 48 -11.98 -13.62 -1.61
C ASN A 48 -13.28 -13.07 -1.00
N LEU A 49 -13.87 -12.01 -1.58
CA LEU A 49 -15.12 -11.40 -1.09
C LEU A 49 -16.28 -12.38 -1.01
N ASN A 50 -16.46 -13.23 -2.02
CA ASN A 50 -17.52 -14.24 -2.05
C ASN A 50 -17.35 -15.36 -1.01
N ARG A 51 -16.18 -15.42 -0.35
CA ARG A 51 -15.85 -16.43 0.66
C ARG A 51 -16.00 -15.91 2.09
N THR A 52 -16.48 -14.68 2.25
CA THR A 52 -16.66 -14.03 3.55
C THR A 52 -18.05 -13.42 3.65
N LYS A 53 -18.60 -13.39 4.87
CA LYS A 53 -19.84 -12.64 5.17
C LYS A 53 -19.60 -11.13 5.28
N TYR A 54 -18.35 -10.70 5.24
CA TYR A 54 -17.94 -9.32 5.45
C TYR A 54 -17.81 -8.54 4.13
N SER A 55 -18.16 -7.26 4.16
CA SER A 55 -17.93 -6.35 3.03
C SER A 55 -16.44 -6.13 2.76
N TYR A 56 -16.10 -5.64 1.57
CA TYR A 56 -14.73 -5.23 1.22
C TYR A 56 -14.12 -4.31 2.28
N SER A 57 -14.85 -3.24 2.61
CA SER A 57 -14.41 -2.25 3.60
C SER A 57 -14.16 -2.86 4.98
N SER A 58 -14.96 -3.86 5.37
CA SER A 58 -14.79 -4.53 6.66
C SER A 58 -13.52 -5.39 6.69
N VAL A 59 -13.24 -6.13 5.62
CA VAL A 59 -12.02 -6.94 5.50
C VAL A 59 -10.79 -6.04 5.39
N GLU A 60 -10.88 -4.98 4.59
CA GLU A 60 -9.82 -3.99 4.44
C GLU A 60 -9.47 -3.32 5.79
N MET A 61 -10.48 -2.93 6.56
CA MET A 61 -10.30 -2.33 7.89
C MET A 61 -9.63 -3.31 8.86
N GLN A 62 -9.98 -4.60 8.82
CA GLN A 62 -9.33 -5.62 9.66
C GLN A 62 -7.85 -5.78 9.32
N ILE A 63 -7.52 -5.90 8.03
CA ILE A 63 -6.14 -6.06 7.56
C ILE A 63 -5.31 -4.83 7.92
N TYR A 64 -5.78 -3.63 7.56
CA TYR A 64 -5.03 -2.41 7.84
C TYR A 64 -4.98 -2.06 9.33
N GLY A 65 -6.01 -2.42 10.10
CA GLY A 65 -6.01 -2.32 11.56
C GLY A 65 -4.91 -3.17 12.18
N ALA A 66 -4.79 -4.43 11.77
CA ALA A 66 -3.74 -5.33 12.24
C ALA A 66 -2.34 -4.84 11.84
N ILE A 67 -2.16 -4.41 10.59
CA ILE A 67 -0.90 -3.83 10.11
C ILE A 67 -0.51 -2.61 10.93
N LYS A 68 -1.43 -1.68 11.17
CA LYS A 68 -1.16 -0.47 11.96
C LYS A 68 -0.78 -0.81 13.40
N PHE A 69 -1.50 -1.76 14.01
CA PHE A 69 -1.23 -2.20 15.38
C PHE A 69 0.18 -2.78 15.52
N VAL A 70 0.59 -3.66 14.60
CA VAL A 70 1.88 -4.35 14.69
C VAL A 70 3.05 -3.47 14.27
N THR A 71 2.89 -2.68 13.22
CA THR A 71 4.00 -1.86 12.69
C THR A 71 4.19 -0.54 13.44
N GLY A 72 3.23 -0.14 14.27
CA GLY A 72 3.24 1.13 14.99
C GLY A 72 3.25 2.36 14.08
N CYS A 73 2.85 2.21 12.80
CA CYS A 73 2.91 3.30 11.85
C CYS A 73 1.91 4.41 12.22
N LYS A 74 2.35 5.67 12.18
CA LYS A 74 1.49 6.84 12.48
C LYS A 74 0.36 6.95 11.45
N GLY A 75 0.69 6.66 10.20
CA GLY A 75 -0.26 6.56 9.09
C GLY A 75 0.23 5.57 8.04
N LEU A 76 -0.73 4.95 7.34
CA LEU A 76 -0.47 4.05 6.22
C LEU A 76 0.10 4.76 4.99
N ARG A 77 0.32 6.08 5.02
CA ARG A 77 0.99 6.81 3.94
C ARG A 77 2.48 7.01 4.20
N ASP A 78 2.88 6.95 5.47
CA ASP A 78 4.22 7.31 5.94
C ASP A 78 5.00 6.09 6.43
N MET A 79 4.74 4.93 5.81
CA MET A 79 5.41 3.69 6.18
C MET A 79 6.86 3.67 5.69
N THR A 80 7.75 3.31 6.59
CA THR A 80 9.16 3.00 6.27
C THR A 80 9.30 1.62 5.63
N ASN A 81 10.44 1.36 4.98
CA ASN A 81 10.74 0.05 4.39
C ASN A 81 10.72 -1.10 5.42
N GLU A 82 11.21 -0.88 6.64
CA GLU A 82 11.15 -1.89 7.70
C GLU A 82 9.72 -2.16 8.16
N GLN A 83 8.90 -1.12 8.29
CA GLN A 83 7.47 -1.28 8.59
C GLN A 83 6.75 -2.03 7.47
N ALA A 84 7.13 -1.83 6.20
CA ALA A 84 6.55 -2.55 5.08
C ALA A 84 6.85 -4.05 5.09
N LYS A 85 8.06 -4.45 5.52
CA LYS A 85 8.39 -5.87 5.76
C LYS A 85 7.49 -6.47 6.84
N GLY A 86 7.31 -5.76 7.96
CA GLY A 86 6.41 -6.17 9.03
C GLY A 86 4.96 -6.28 8.57
N ALA A 87 4.48 -5.31 7.79
CA ALA A 87 3.14 -5.33 7.21
C ALA A 87 2.92 -6.52 6.27
N ARG A 88 3.91 -6.85 5.43
CA ARG A 88 3.84 -8.01 4.55
C ARG A 88 3.72 -9.30 5.34
N TRP A 89 4.56 -9.48 6.36
CA TRP A 89 4.51 -10.67 7.19
C TRP A 89 3.12 -10.86 7.84
N ILE A 90 2.54 -9.79 8.39
CA ILE A 90 1.18 -9.84 8.96
C ILE A 90 0.13 -10.19 7.92
N PHE A 91 0.19 -9.58 6.74
CA PHE A 91 -0.75 -9.90 5.67
C PHE A 91 -0.68 -11.39 5.29
N GLU A 92 0.53 -11.97 5.16
CA GLU A 92 0.69 -13.41 4.91
C GLU A 92 0.09 -14.27 6.03
N GLN A 93 0.31 -13.93 7.30
CA GLN A 93 -0.30 -14.66 8.42
C GLN A 93 -1.84 -14.61 8.39
N MET A 94 -2.40 -13.45 8.05
CA MET A 94 -3.85 -13.29 7.93
C MET A 94 -4.43 -14.12 6.79
N LYS A 95 -3.74 -14.22 5.64
CA LYS A 95 -4.15 -15.11 4.55
C LYS A 95 -4.20 -16.57 5.00
N THR A 96 -3.14 -17.06 5.66
CA THR A 96 -3.11 -18.43 6.17
C THR A 96 -4.20 -18.69 7.22
N GLY A 97 -4.47 -17.73 8.11
CA GLY A 97 -5.55 -17.83 9.08
C GLY A 97 -6.93 -17.89 8.42
N PHE A 98 -7.14 -17.09 7.37
CA PHE A 98 -8.36 -17.11 6.57
C PHE A 98 -8.56 -18.45 5.85
N GLU A 99 -7.48 -19.06 5.36
CA GLU A 99 -7.54 -20.36 4.71
C GLU A 99 -7.82 -21.50 5.69
N LYS A 100 -7.26 -21.47 6.90
CA LYS A 100 -7.48 -22.51 7.92
C LYS A 100 -8.92 -22.55 8.43
N ASN A 101 -9.56 -21.39 8.56
CA ASN A 101 -10.97 -21.28 8.94
C ASN A 101 -11.96 -21.73 7.84
N ARG A 102 -11.47 -22.28 6.72
CA ARG A 102 -12.26 -22.97 5.68
C ARG A 102 -12.45 -24.47 5.94
N SER A 103 -11.72 -25.04 6.90
CA SER A 103 -11.68 -26.49 7.22
C SER A 103 -12.65 -26.82 8.34
#